data_AF-A0A8T4YQ50-F1
#
_entry.id   AF-A0A8T4YQ50-F1
#
_cell.length_a   1.000
_cell.length_b   1.000
_cell.length_c   1.000
_cell.angle_alpha   90.00
_cell.angle_beta   90.00
_cell.angle_gamma   90.00
#
_symmetry.space_group_name_H-M   'P 1'
#
loop_
_entity.id
_entity.type
_entity.pdbx_description
1 polymer ?
#
loop_
_entity_poly.entity_id
_entity_poly.type
_entity_poly.pdbx_seq_one_letter_code
_entity_poly.pdbx_strand_id
1 'polypeptide(L)'
;MSGDIACAEGAIAAGCRFFAGYPITPATEIAEHIAVRMPKVGGIYIQMEDEIASIAAVIGASYAGLKAMTATSGPGFSLMQENIGLAAM
;
A
#
# COMPACT_ATOMS: atom_id res chain seq x y z
N MET A 1 -4.07 2.47 -20.39
CA MET A 1 -3.71 2.07 -19.01
C MET A 1 -4.64 2.83 -18.08
N SER A 2 -5.31 2.15 -17.13
CA SER A 2 -6.08 2.87 -16.08
C SER A 2 -5.12 3.65 -15.18
N GLY A 3 -5.60 4.71 -14.52
CA GLY A 3 -4.83 5.47 -13.53
C GLY A 3 -4.33 4.57 -12.39
N ASP A 4 -5.14 3.62 -11.95
CA ASP A 4 -4.79 2.68 -10.87
C ASP A 4 -3.62 1.77 -11.24
N ILE A 5 -3.68 1.21 -12.46
CA ILE A 5 -2.61 0.37 -13.00
C ILE A 5 -1.34 1.21 -13.17
N ALA A 6 -1.45 2.44 -13.66
CA ALA A 6 -0.30 3.33 -13.81
C ALA A 6 0.35 3.68 -12.46
N CYS A 7 -0.45 3.92 -11.42
CA CYS A 7 0.02 4.17 -10.05
C CYS A 7 0.79 2.96 -9.50
N ALA A 8 0.20 1.76 -9.62
CA ALA A 8 0.82 0.51 -9.18
C ALA A 8 2.15 0.23 -9.90
N GLU A 9 2.18 0.35 -11.24
CA GLU A 9 3.40 0.16 -12.03
C GLU A 9 4.46 1.21 -11.69
N GLY A 10 4.05 2.47 -11.47
CA GLY A 10 4.95 3.55 -11.08
C GLY A 10 5.65 3.26 -9.74
N ALA A 11 4.90 2.78 -8.74
CA ALA A 11 5.49 2.41 -7.45
C ALA A 11 6.47 1.24 -7.57
N ILE A 12 6.12 0.22 -8.35
CA ILE A 12 7.00 -0.95 -8.58
C ILE A 12 8.27 -0.54 -9.32
N ALA A 13 8.14 0.32 -10.35
CA ALA A 13 9.26 0.87 -11.10
C ALA A 13 10.18 1.73 -10.21
N ALA A 14 9.60 2.45 -9.24
CA ALA A 14 10.36 3.20 -8.23
C ALA A 14 11.06 2.31 -7.19
N GLY A 15 10.89 0.98 -7.24
CA GLY A 15 11.53 0.04 -6.32
C GLY A 15 10.69 -0.31 -5.09
N CYS A 16 9.38 -0.04 -5.08
CA CYS A 16 8.50 -0.51 -4.01
C CYS A 16 8.49 -2.05 -3.96
N ARG A 17 8.67 -2.62 -2.76
CA ARG A 17 8.73 -4.08 -2.54
C ARG A 17 7.84 -4.56 -1.39
N PHE A 18 7.03 -3.67 -0.81
CA PHE A 18 6.07 -4.05 0.21
C PHE A 18 4.75 -3.29 0.02
N PHE A 19 3.64 -4.03 0.02
CA PHE A 19 2.29 -3.48 0.00
C PHE A 19 1.45 -4.14 1.07
N ALA A 20 0.78 -3.33 1.87
CA ALA A 20 -0.27 -3.77 2.78
C ALA A 20 -1.49 -2.86 2.60
N GLY A 21 -2.69 -3.44 2.44
CA GLY A 21 -3.90 -2.66 2.15
C GLY A 21 -5.19 -3.39 2.49
N TYR A 22 -6.27 -2.62 2.57
CA TYR A 22 -7.63 -3.11 2.76
C TYR A 22 -8.51 -2.70 1.55
N PRO A 23 -9.35 -3.59 0.98
CA PRO A 23 -10.14 -3.28 -0.20
C PRO A 23 -11.17 -2.16 0.03
N ILE A 24 -11.09 -1.10 -0.78
CA ILE A 24 -12.06 0.01 -0.76
C ILE A 24 -12.17 0.68 -2.14
N THR A 25 -13.38 0.81 -2.67
CA THR A 25 -13.62 1.50 -3.95
C THR A 25 -13.33 3.01 -3.81
N PRO A 26 -12.67 3.66 -4.79
CA PRO A 26 -12.17 3.15 -6.09
C PRO A 26 -10.66 2.80 -6.10
N ALA A 27 -10.08 2.42 -4.96
CA ALA A 27 -8.64 2.12 -4.85
C ALA A 27 -8.33 0.61 -4.99
N THR A 28 -9.35 -0.24 -5.10
CA THR A 28 -9.22 -1.70 -5.09
C THR A 28 -8.36 -2.20 -6.26
N GLU A 29 -8.51 -1.62 -7.44
CA GLU A 29 -7.80 -2.01 -8.66
C GLU A 29 -6.28 -1.82 -8.54
N ILE A 30 -5.82 -0.87 -7.71
CA ILE A 30 -4.40 -0.71 -7.39
C ILE A 30 -3.91 -1.94 -6.62
N ALA A 31 -4.65 -2.33 -5.57
CA ALA A 31 -4.29 -3.47 -4.73
C ALA A 31 -4.34 -4.79 -5.50
N GLU A 32 -5.36 -5.00 -6.35
CA GLU A 32 -5.47 -6.18 -7.22
C GLU A 32 -4.29 -6.30 -8.18
N HIS A 33 -3.92 -5.19 -8.84
CA HIS A 33 -2.80 -5.17 -9.77
C HIS A 33 -1.47 -5.43 -9.05
N ILE A 34 -1.27 -4.83 -7.86
CA ILE A 34 -0.08 -5.06 -7.04
C ILE A 34 -0.01 -6.51 -6.56
N ALA A 35 -1.13 -7.12 -6.15
CA ALA A 35 -1.16 -8.52 -5.71
C ALA A 35 -0.58 -9.47 -6.77
N VAL A 36 -0.90 -9.22 -8.05
CA VAL A 36 -0.38 -10.01 -9.18
C VAL A 36 1.09 -9.67 -9.50
N ARG A 37 1.49 -8.40 -9.36
CA ARG A 37 2.82 -7.94 -9.77
C ARG A 37 3.90 -8.14 -8.71
N MET A 38 3.58 -8.01 -7.43
CA MET A 38 4.56 -7.97 -6.35
C MET A 38 5.42 -9.25 -6.26
N PRO A 39 4.84 -10.47 -6.35
CA PRO A 39 5.64 -11.70 -6.34
C PRO A 39 6.64 -11.80 -7.51
N LYS A 40 6.31 -11.19 -8.67
CA LYS A 40 7.16 -11.20 -9.87
C LYS A 40 8.40 -10.31 -9.74
N VAL A 41 8.40 -9.38 -8.79
CA VAL A 41 9.52 -8.45 -8.53
C VAL A 41 10.20 -8.71 -7.18
N GLY A 42 9.89 -9.85 -6.54
CA GLY A 42 10.45 -10.24 -5.25
C GLY A 42 9.97 -9.39 -4.08
N GLY A 43 8.79 -8.78 -4.18
CA GLY A 43 8.17 -8.04 -3.09
C GLY A 43 7.07 -8.84 -2.38
N ILE A 44 6.47 -8.21 -1.37
CA ILE A 44 5.44 -8.79 -0.51
C ILE A 44 4.14 -8.00 -0.69
N TYR A 45 3.03 -8.71 -0.85
CA TYR A 45 1.67 -8.18 -0.81
C TYR A 45 0.91 -8.84 0.34
N ILE A 46 0.22 -8.04 1.16
CA ILE A 46 -0.62 -8.51 2.25
C ILE A 46 -1.95 -7.75 2.22
N GLN A 47 -3.06 -8.47 2.22
CA GLN A 47 -4.35 -7.88 2.52
C GLN A 47 -4.51 -7.85 4.04
N MET A 48 -4.66 -6.65 4.61
CA MET A 48 -4.87 -6.47 6.04
C MET A 48 -6.35 -6.51 6.38
N GLU A 49 -6.65 -6.58 7.67
CA GLU A 49 -8.00 -6.60 8.23
C GLU A 49 -8.71 -5.25 8.14
N ASP A 50 -7.96 -4.15 8.17
CA ASP A 50 -8.47 -2.77 8.05
C ASP A 50 -7.36 -1.79 7.60
N GLU A 51 -7.73 -0.52 7.42
CA GLU A 51 -6.79 0.53 7.04
C GLU A 51 -5.78 0.91 8.13
N ILE A 52 -6.09 0.69 9.41
CA ILE A 52 -5.19 0.98 10.53
C ILE A 52 -4.03 -0.02 10.51
N ALA A 53 -4.34 -1.30 10.37
CA ALA A 53 -3.37 -2.38 10.22
C ALA A 53 -2.58 -2.23 8.91
N SER A 54 -3.23 -1.80 7.82
CA SER A 54 -2.57 -1.50 6.54
C SER A 54 -1.45 -0.47 6.68
N ILE A 55 -1.74 0.69 7.25
CA ILE A 55 -0.73 1.74 7.38
C ILE A 55 0.33 1.39 8.44
N ALA A 56 -0.04 0.71 9.53
CA ALA A 56 0.92 0.25 10.53
C ALA A 56 1.94 -0.74 9.94
N ALA A 57 1.49 -1.69 9.12
CA ALA A 57 2.35 -2.64 8.43
C ALA A 57 3.28 -1.93 7.42
N VAL A 58 2.77 -0.95 6.68
CA VAL A 58 3.59 -0.14 5.74
C VAL A 58 4.67 0.64 6.47
N ILE A 59 4.35 1.28 7.60
CA ILE A 59 5.32 2.01 8.40
C ILE A 59 6.38 1.06 8.96
N GLY A 60 5.97 -0.10 9.49
CA GLY A 60 6.90 -1.13 9.96
C GLY A 60 7.85 -1.63 8.86
N ALA A 61 7.34 -1.87 7.65
CA ALA A 61 8.16 -2.23 6.50
C ALA A 61 9.14 -1.11 6.10
N SER A 62 8.69 0.15 6.15
CA SER A 62 9.53 1.32 5.92
C SER A 62 10.66 1.43 6.95
N TYR A 63 10.35 1.23 8.24
CA TYR A 63 11.34 1.21 9.32
C TYR A 63 12.36 0.08 9.14
N ALA A 64 11.93 -1.07 8.62
CA ALA A 64 12.81 -2.20 8.27
C ALA A 64 13.65 -1.98 7.00
N GLY A 65 13.55 -0.81 6.35
CA GLY A 65 14.38 -0.42 5.20
C GLY A 65 13.80 -0.74 3.83
N LEU A 66 12.51 -1.14 3.74
CA LEU A 66 11.84 -1.37 2.47
C LEU A 66 11.12 -0.12 1.97
N LYS A 67 11.12 0.10 0.66
CA LYS A 67 10.17 1.03 0.04
C LYS A 67 8.79 0.37 0.04
N ALA A 68 7.88 0.94 0.81
CA ALA A 68 6.56 0.38 1.10
C ALA A 68 5.43 1.36 0.71
N MET A 69 4.24 0.84 0.42
CA MET A 69 3.07 1.67 0.16
C MET A 69 1.75 0.97 0.57
N THR A 70 0.69 1.74 0.71
CA THR A 70 -0.70 1.28 0.76
C THR A 70 -1.52 2.03 -0.30
N ALA A 71 -2.77 1.62 -0.53
CA ALA A 71 -3.74 2.35 -1.34
C ALA A 71 -5.09 2.35 -0.61
N THR A 72 -5.76 3.50 -0.57
CA THR A 72 -7.04 3.67 0.14
C THR A 72 -7.88 4.78 -0.48
N SER A 73 -9.07 5.02 0.07
CA SER A 73 -10.01 6.08 -0.30
C SER A 73 -10.38 6.91 0.95
N GLY A 74 -11.30 7.87 0.80
CA GLY A 74 -11.63 8.87 1.84
C GLY A 74 -11.82 8.29 3.26
N PRO A 75 -12.72 7.31 3.48
CA PRO A 75 -12.93 6.73 4.80
C PRO A 75 -11.67 6.08 5.39
N GLY A 76 -10.96 5.29 4.59
CA GLY A 76 -9.74 4.63 5.02
C GLY A 76 -8.61 5.60 5.33
N PHE A 77 -8.47 6.67 4.54
CA PHE A 77 -7.49 7.74 4.82
C PHE A 77 -7.75 8.43 6.17
N SER A 78 -9.02 8.61 6.56
CA SER A 78 -9.37 9.12 7.89
C SER A 78 -8.93 8.17 9.00
N LEU A 79 -9.05 6.86 8.81
CA LEU A 79 -8.59 5.85 9.79
C LEU A 79 -7.05 5.82 9.91
N MET A 80 -6.33 6.14 8.85
CA MET A 80 -4.86 6.12 8.84
C MET A 80 -4.21 7.32 9.57
N GLN A 81 -4.96 8.37 9.92
CA GLN A 81 -4.39 9.65 10.38
C GLN A 81 -3.47 9.52 11.60
N GLU A 82 -3.83 8.71 12.59
CA GLU A 82 -3.01 8.51 13.79
C GLU A 82 -1.62 7.97 13.44
N ASN A 83 -1.57 6.92 12.61
CA ASN A 83 -0.33 6.29 12.15
C ASN A 83 0.45 7.16 11.16
N ILE A 84 -0.21 7.97 10.32
CA ILE A 84 0.48 8.97 9.50
C ILE A 84 1.17 10.01 10.38
N GLY A 85 0.54 10.42 11.48
CA GLY A 85 1.16 11.26 12.51
C GLY A 85 2.41 10.61 13.11
N LEU A 86 2.34 9.31 13.43
CA LEU A 86 3.49 8.52 13.88
C LEU A 86 4.62 8.50 12.84
N ALA A 87 4.30 8.32 11.56
CA ALA A 87 5.29 8.22 10.48
C ALA A 87 6.05 9.53 10.20
N ALA A 88 5.51 10.68 10.62
CA ALA A 88 6.12 11.99 10.42
C ALA A 88 7.03 12.44 11.58
N MET A 89 6.96 11.75 12.73
CA MET A 89 7.82 12.00 13.91
C MET A 89 9.16 11.30 13.76
#